data_AF-A0A0K0DV73-F1
#
_entry.id   AF-A0A0K0DV73-F1
#
_cell.length_a   1.000
_cell.length_b   1.000
_cell.length_c   1.000
_cell.angle_alpha   90.00
_cell.angle_beta   90.00
_cell.angle_gamma   90.00
#
_symmetry.space_group_name_H-M   'P 1'
#
loop_
_entity.id
_entity.type
_entity.pdbx_description
1 polymer ?
#
loop_
_entity_poly.entity_id
_entity_poly.type
_entity_poly.pdbx_seq_one_letter_code
_entity_poly.pdbx_strand_id
1 'polypeptide(L)'
;MLTNINFLILTIHSYVNLISIFIPKIKFITTFRDFTFHTIIFPVAILTSVMFWGLYIINPELVMPSWVYQQIPKWINHVTHTYPIITVTLEIILTKHEIPSSMKKATLLTMTAFIGYILILVHFYLKYNVWLYPIFHYISPFSTISILMSAAVFMVILSNLAIYTTKVLHSTLLLKKYKKNI
;
A
#
# COMPACT_ATOMS: atom_id res chain seq x y z
N MET A 1 -0.08 -14.93 4.41
CA MET A 1 -0.63 -14.18 3.25
C MET A 1 0.06 -12.82 3.18
N LEU A 2 0.39 -12.30 1.99
CA LEU A 2 1.20 -11.08 1.87
C LEU A 2 0.48 -9.80 2.36
N THR A 3 -0.84 -9.84 2.48
CA THR A 3 -1.62 -8.80 3.15
C THR A 3 -1.28 -8.68 4.64
N ASN A 4 -0.82 -9.76 5.28
CA ASN A 4 -0.27 -9.70 6.65
C ASN A 4 1.08 -8.97 6.66
N ILE A 5 1.87 -9.08 5.59
CA ILE A 5 3.10 -8.28 5.42
C ILE A 5 2.73 -6.81 5.20
N ASN A 6 1.72 -6.51 4.38
CA ASN A 6 1.21 -5.14 4.26
C ASN A 6 0.74 -4.58 5.62
N PHE A 7 -0.05 -5.35 6.38
CA PHE A 7 -0.49 -4.95 7.71
C PHE A 7 0.68 -4.73 8.67
N LEU A 8 1.71 -5.60 8.63
CA LEU A 8 2.93 -5.44 9.42
C LEU A 8 3.71 -4.18 9.03
N ILE A 9 3.92 -3.94 7.73
CA ILE A 9 4.60 -2.75 7.21
C ILE A 9 3.84 -1.48 7.63
N LEU A 10 2.51 -1.49 7.52
CA LEU A 10 1.65 -0.39 7.94
C LEU A 10 1.70 -0.16 9.46
N THR A 11 1.79 -1.23 10.25
CA THR A 11 1.98 -1.15 11.70
C THR A 11 3.32 -0.50 12.04
N ILE A 12 4.41 -0.93 11.40
CA ILE A 12 5.75 -0.32 11.55
C ILE A 12 5.70 1.16 11.16
N HIS A 13 5.08 1.49 10.03
CA HIS A 13 4.89 2.88 9.59
C HIS A 13 4.10 3.70 10.60
N SER A 14 3.06 3.14 11.22
CA SER A 14 2.27 3.82 12.24
C SER A 14 3.13 4.19 13.46
N TYR A 15 4.05 3.33 13.87
CA TYR A 15 5.04 3.66 14.91
C TYR A 15 6.02 4.75 14.46
N VAL A 16 6.53 4.70 13.23
CA VAL A 16 7.39 5.76 12.67
C VAL A 16 6.64 7.10 12.61
N ASN A 17 5.36 7.09 12.23
CA ASN A 17 4.52 8.28 12.22
C ASN A 17 4.33 8.83 13.64
N LEU A 18 4.04 7.95 14.61
CA LEU A 18 3.92 8.33 16.02
C LEU A 18 5.22 8.98 16.55
N ILE A 19 6.38 8.38 16.28
CA ILE A 19 7.68 8.93 16.65
C ILE A 19 7.93 10.29 15.97
N SER A 20 7.56 10.42 14.69
CA SER A 20 7.68 11.68 13.94
C SER A 20 6.86 12.82 14.55
N ILE A 21 5.72 12.50 15.17
CA ILE A 21 4.87 13.48 15.87
C ILE A 21 5.52 13.93 17.18
N PHE A 22 6.13 13.00 17.94
CA PHE A 22 6.78 13.32 19.21
C PHE A 22 8.14 14.01 19.05
N ILE A 23 8.86 13.74 17.95
CA ILE A 23 10.20 14.28 17.71
C ILE A 23 10.32 14.93 16.31
N PRO A 24 9.48 15.95 16.00
CA PRO A 24 9.40 16.52 14.65
C PRO A 24 10.68 17.25 14.22
N LYS A 25 11.61 17.51 15.14
CA LYS A 25 12.89 18.17 14.85
C LYS A 25 13.90 17.26 14.14
N ILE A 26 13.73 15.93 14.21
CA ILE A 26 14.62 14.98 13.54
C ILE A 26 14.18 14.84 12.07
N LYS A 27 14.73 15.69 11.21
CA LYS A 27 14.41 15.74 9.77
C LYS A 27 14.50 14.37 9.08
N PHE A 28 15.47 13.55 9.47
CA PHE A 28 15.63 12.22 8.88
C PHE A 28 14.36 11.36 9.03
N ILE A 29 13.75 11.34 10.22
CA ILE A 29 12.57 10.51 10.49
C ILE A 29 11.37 11.06 9.73
N THR A 30 11.16 12.39 9.75
CA THR A 30 10.02 13.02 9.05
C THR A 30 10.13 12.86 7.53
N THR A 31 11.32 13.09 6.96
CA THR A 31 11.56 12.89 5.52
C THR A 31 11.44 11.42 5.13
N PHE A 32 11.95 10.50 5.96
CA PHE A 32 11.80 9.06 5.71
C PHE A 32 10.32 8.67 5.71
N ARG A 33 9.57 9.02 6.77
CA ARG A 33 8.13 8.77 6.90
C ARG A 33 7.38 9.27 5.67
N ASP A 34 7.59 10.52 5.30
CA ASP A 34 6.87 11.17 4.21
C ASP A 34 7.18 10.51 2.86
N PHE A 35 8.47 10.24 2.61
CA PHE A 35 8.90 9.59 1.39
C PHE A 35 8.35 8.16 1.28
N THR A 36 8.40 7.36 2.36
CA THR A 36 7.85 6.00 2.37
C THR A 36 6.33 5.99 2.30
N PHE A 37 5.66 7.00 2.86
CA PHE A 37 4.20 7.12 2.79
C PHE A 37 3.72 7.16 1.34
N HIS A 38 4.27 8.07 0.53
CA HIS A 38 3.87 8.22 -0.87
C HIS A 38 4.34 7.07 -1.79
N THR A 39 5.47 6.45 -1.48
CA THR A 39 6.11 5.47 -2.40
C THR A 39 5.77 4.03 -2.09
N ILE A 40 5.47 3.70 -0.83
CA ILE A 40 5.24 2.33 -0.38
C ILE A 40 3.90 2.22 0.35
N ILE A 41 3.72 2.94 1.46
CA ILE A 41 2.63 2.68 2.40
C ILE A 41 1.25 2.91 1.75
N PHE A 42 1.04 4.10 1.20
CA PHE A 42 -0.21 4.45 0.54
C PHE A 42 -0.50 3.52 -0.67
N PRO A 43 0.40 3.39 -1.67
CA PRO A 43 0.09 2.58 -2.85
C PRO A 43 -0.06 1.08 -2.52
N VAL A 44 0.74 0.50 -1.62
CA VAL A 44 0.60 -0.93 -1.23
C VAL A 44 -0.72 -1.15 -0.49
N ALA A 45 -1.08 -0.28 0.46
CA ALA A 45 -2.31 -0.43 1.24
C ALA A 45 -3.55 -0.42 0.33
N ILE A 46 -3.63 0.52 -0.61
CA ILE A 46 -4.74 0.58 -1.57
C ILE A 46 -4.70 -0.62 -2.52
N LEU A 47 -3.55 -0.91 -3.16
CA LEU A 47 -3.44 -1.97 -4.17
C LEU A 47 -3.79 -3.35 -3.59
N THR A 48 -3.19 -3.73 -2.47
CA THR A 48 -3.40 -5.05 -1.87
C THR A 48 -4.84 -5.26 -1.40
N SER A 49 -5.47 -4.20 -0.88
CA SER A 49 -6.86 -4.24 -0.41
C SER A 49 -7.83 -4.31 -1.58
N VAL A 50 -7.64 -3.49 -2.62
CA VAL A 50 -8.47 -3.51 -3.84
C VAL A 50 -8.37 -4.86 -4.54
N MET A 51 -7.15 -5.39 -4.72
CA MET A 51 -6.95 -6.70 -5.34
C MET A 51 -7.58 -7.83 -4.51
N PHE A 52 -7.42 -7.77 -3.18
CA PHE A 52 -8.02 -8.76 -2.29
C PHE A 52 -9.53 -8.77 -2.42
N TRP A 53 -10.20 -7.64 -2.22
CA TRP A 53 -11.67 -7.57 -2.27
C TRP A 53 -12.22 -7.84 -3.67
N GLY A 54 -11.52 -7.37 -4.72
CA GLY A 54 -11.89 -7.64 -6.10
C GLY A 54 -11.93 -9.13 -6.43
N LEU A 55 -10.95 -9.90 -5.96
CA LEU A 55 -10.94 -11.35 -6.15
C LEU A 55 -11.85 -12.08 -5.15
N TYR A 56 -11.86 -11.67 -3.90
CA TYR A 56 -12.62 -12.30 -2.82
C TYR A 56 -14.13 -12.24 -3.06
N ILE A 57 -14.64 -11.13 -3.61
CA ILE A 57 -16.08 -10.98 -3.94
C ILE A 57 -16.48 -11.92 -5.09
N ILE A 58 -15.57 -12.21 -6.03
CA ILE A 58 -15.81 -13.15 -7.13
C ILE A 58 -15.81 -14.59 -6.60
N ASN A 59 -14.73 -14.99 -5.94
CA ASN A 59 -14.60 -16.27 -5.27
C ASN A 59 -13.47 -16.18 -4.22
N PRO A 60 -13.76 -16.35 -2.92
CA PRO A 60 -12.75 -16.34 -1.85
C PRO A 60 -11.58 -17.32 -2.07
N GLU A 61 -11.83 -18.44 -2.77
CA GLU A 61 -10.80 -19.43 -3.06
C GLU A 61 -9.68 -18.91 -3.96
N LEU A 62 -9.90 -17.81 -4.70
CA LEU A 62 -8.89 -17.18 -5.55
C LEU A 62 -7.77 -16.51 -4.74
N VAL A 63 -8.04 -16.11 -3.50
CA VAL A 63 -7.09 -15.40 -2.62
C VAL A 63 -6.59 -16.24 -1.46
N MET A 64 -7.38 -17.22 -1.00
CA MET A 64 -6.97 -18.15 0.05
C MET A 64 -7.71 -19.49 -0.07
N PRO A 65 -7.10 -20.63 0.26
CA PRO A 65 -7.80 -21.91 0.27
C PRO A 65 -9.02 -21.92 1.20
N SER A 66 -10.04 -22.72 0.88
CA SER A 66 -11.28 -22.81 1.66
C SER A 66 -11.06 -23.14 3.14
N TRP A 67 -10.11 -24.03 3.45
CA TRP A 67 -9.76 -24.36 4.84
C TRP A 67 -9.16 -23.18 5.62
N VAL A 68 -8.48 -22.23 4.95
CA VAL A 68 -7.98 -20.99 5.57
C VAL A 68 -9.14 -20.03 5.78
N TYR A 69 -9.94 -19.81 4.74
CA TYR A 69 -11.06 -18.89 4.77
C TYR A 69 -12.07 -19.23 5.88
N GLN A 70 -12.40 -20.52 6.05
CA GLN A 70 -13.33 -20.99 7.07
C GLN A 70 -12.84 -20.75 8.51
N GLN A 71 -11.52 -20.61 8.71
CA GLN A 71 -10.92 -20.39 10.03
C GLN A 71 -10.79 -18.92 10.39
N ILE A 72 -10.82 -18.01 9.41
CA ILE A 72 -10.61 -16.57 9.65
C ILE A 72 -11.96 -15.89 9.95
N PRO A 73 -12.17 -15.36 11.17
CA PRO A 73 -13.37 -14.59 11.45
C PRO A 73 -13.50 -13.38 10.52
N LYS A 74 -14.72 -13.08 10.06
CA LYS A 74 -14.97 -11.97 9.12
C LYS A 74 -14.38 -10.63 9.59
N TRP A 75 -14.43 -10.37 10.90
CA TRP A 75 -13.87 -9.13 11.46
C TRP A 75 -12.34 -9.06 11.35
N ILE A 76 -11.62 -10.18 11.55
CA ILE A 76 -10.17 -10.24 11.31
C ILE A 76 -9.87 -9.96 9.84
N ASN A 77 -10.68 -10.54 8.93
CA ASN A 77 -10.52 -10.29 7.50
C ASN A 77 -10.68 -8.79 7.15
N HIS A 78 -11.64 -8.09 7.76
CA HIS A 78 -11.76 -6.64 7.60
C HIS A 78 -10.61 -5.85 8.23
N VAL A 79 -10.10 -6.27 9.40
CA VAL A 79 -8.91 -5.65 10.02
C VAL A 79 -7.69 -5.76 9.10
N THR A 80 -7.48 -6.91 8.45
CA THR A 80 -6.30 -7.13 7.61
C THR A 80 -6.44 -6.58 6.18
N HIS A 81 -7.68 -6.42 5.67
CA HIS A 81 -7.91 -6.09 4.25
C HIS A 81 -8.75 -4.83 3.98
N THR A 82 -9.45 -4.27 4.96
CA THR A 82 -10.20 -3.01 4.80
C THR A 82 -9.52 -1.88 5.58
N TYR A 83 -9.08 -2.16 6.80
CA TYR A 83 -8.45 -1.16 7.67
C TYR A 83 -7.21 -0.47 7.05
N PRO A 84 -6.36 -1.14 6.24
CA PRO A 84 -5.27 -0.45 5.57
C PRO A 84 -5.71 0.72 4.68
N ILE A 85 -6.80 0.58 3.93
CA ILE A 85 -7.35 1.70 3.13
C ILE A 85 -7.78 2.84 4.05
N ILE A 86 -8.51 2.54 5.13
CA ILE A 86 -9.03 3.54 6.06
C ILE A 86 -7.88 4.35 6.67
N THR A 87 -6.87 3.66 7.19
CA THR A 87 -5.72 4.31 7.86
C THR A 87 -4.93 5.22 6.93
N VAL A 88 -4.55 4.76 5.72
CA VAL A 88 -3.80 5.61 4.78
C VAL A 88 -4.64 6.75 4.22
N THR A 89 -5.96 6.57 4.10
CA THR A 89 -6.90 7.63 3.70
C THR A 89 -7.04 8.69 4.79
N LEU A 90 -7.13 8.29 6.06
CA LEU A 90 -7.14 9.23 7.17
C LEU A 90 -5.78 9.94 7.29
N GLU A 91 -4.67 9.22 7.14
CA GLU A 91 -3.32 9.78 7.24
C GLU A 91 -3.07 10.85 6.17
N ILE A 92 -3.42 10.61 4.89
CA ILE A 92 -3.22 11.61 3.83
C ILE A 92 -4.08 12.87 4.00
N ILE A 93 -5.21 12.77 4.72
CA ILE A 93 -6.10 13.90 5.01
C ILE A 93 -5.56 14.70 6.22
N LEU A 94 -5.12 14.00 7.26
CA LEU A 94 -4.80 14.59 8.56
C LEU A 94 -3.32 15.00 8.69
N THR A 95 -2.41 14.33 7.98
CA THR A 95 -0.96 14.54 8.11
C THR A 95 -0.42 15.29 6.90
N LYS A 96 0.17 16.46 7.16
CA LYS A 96 0.89 17.21 6.12
C LYS A 96 2.25 16.57 5.85
N HIS A 97 2.29 15.64 4.90
CA HIS A 97 3.54 15.07 4.40
C HIS A 97 4.27 16.05 3.48
N GLU A 98 5.60 16.08 3.56
CA GLU A 98 6.46 16.71 2.57
C GLU A 98 6.43 15.89 1.27
N ILE A 99 6.23 16.55 0.14
CA ILE A 99 6.24 15.88 -1.16
C ILE A 99 7.68 15.47 -1.55
N PRO A 100 7.88 14.32 -2.23
CA PRO A 100 9.19 13.93 -2.71
C PRO A 100 9.82 15.01 -3.61
N SER A 101 11.09 15.32 -3.39
CA SER A 101 11.83 16.28 -4.21
C SER A 101 12.10 15.80 -5.64
N SER A 102 11.94 14.49 -5.89
CA SER A 102 12.14 13.88 -7.21
C SER A 102 11.10 12.80 -7.47
N MET A 103 10.23 13.04 -8.46
CA MET A 103 9.28 12.05 -8.96
C MET A 103 9.99 10.80 -9.49
N LYS A 104 11.18 10.95 -10.09
CA LYS A 104 11.99 9.81 -10.57
C LYS A 104 12.40 8.90 -9.42
N LYS A 105 12.88 9.47 -8.30
CA LYS A 105 13.23 8.69 -7.10
C LYS A 105 12.02 8.02 -6.48
N ALA A 106 10.88 8.72 -6.43
CA ALA A 106 9.63 8.16 -5.93
C ALA A 106 9.20 6.94 -6.76
N THR A 107 9.11 7.08 -8.09
CA THR A 107 8.77 5.97 -9.00
C THR A 107 9.76 4.80 -8.88
N LEU A 108 11.07 5.09 -8.81
CA LEU A 108 12.08 4.05 -8.66
C LEU A 108 11.89 3.24 -7.38
N LEU A 109 11.64 3.90 -6.24
CA LEU A 109 11.39 3.22 -4.99
C LEU A 109 10.08 2.40 -5.03
N THR A 110 8.99 2.97 -5.57
CA THR A 110 7.72 2.28 -5.75
C THR A 110 7.89 1.01 -6.59
N MET A 111 8.63 1.08 -7.69
CA MET A 111 8.95 -0.08 -8.54
C MET A 111 9.84 -1.09 -7.84
N THR A 112 10.85 -0.64 -7.09
CA THR A 112 11.73 -1.52 -6.32
C THR A 112 10.95 -2.31 -5.27
N ALA A 113 10.01 -1.65 -4.57
CA ALA A 113 9.11 -2.32 -3.63
C ALA A 113 8.22 -3.37 -4.33
N PHE A 114 7.69 -3.04 -5.51
CA PHE A 114 6.91 -4.00 -6.31
C PHE A 114 7.76 -5.18 -6.80
N ILE A 115 9.00 -4.96 -7.22
CA ILE A 115 9.92 -6.05 -7.58
C ILE A 115 10.17 -6.95 -6.37
N GLY A 116 10.37 -6.38 -5.18
CA GLY A 116 10.47 -7.14 -3.94
C GLY A 116 9.25 -8.04 -3.68
N TYR A 117 8.04 -7.53 -3.96
CA TYR A 117 6.80 -8.32 -3.92
C TYR A 117 6.83 -9.52 -4.88
N ILE A 118 7.24 -9.30 -6.14
CA ILE A 118 7.34 -10.36 -7.15
C ILE A 118 8.37 -11.42 -6.73
N LEU A 119 9.52 -11.00 -6.21
CA LEU A 119 10.56 -11.92 -5.75
C LEU A 119 10.04 -12.84 -4.62
N ILE A 120 9.22 -12.32 -3.70
CA ILE A 120 8.59 -13.15 -2.66
C ILE A 120 7.61 -14.16 -3.29
N LEU A 121 6.74 -13.72 -4.21
CA LEU A 121 5.81 -14.63 -4.90
C LEU A 121 6.53 -15.78 -5.62
N VAL A 122 7.54 -15.44 -6.40
CA VAL A 122 8.34 -16.41 -7.16
C VAL A 122 9.12 -17.32 -6.23
N HIS A 123 9.72 -16.78 -5.15
CA HIS A 123 10.41 -17.59 -4.15
C HIS A 123 9.51 -18.67 -3.54
N PHE A 124 8.29 -18.32 -3.15
CA PHE A 124 7.33 -19.29 -2.58
C PHE A 124 6.96 -20.38 -3.59
N TYR A 125 6.71 -20.01 -4.85
CA TYR A 125 6.41 -20.96 -5.90
C TYR A 125 7.58 -21.92 -6.15
N LEU A 126 8.79 -21.40 -6.32
CA LEU A 126 9.98 -22.23 -6.57
C LEU A 126 10.34 -23.13 -5.38
N LYS A 127 10.12 -22.67 -4.15
CA LYS A 127 10.51 -23.40 -2.94
C LYS A 127 9.48 -24.46 -2.51
N TYR A 128 8.19 -24.15 -2.61
CA TYR A 128 7.12 -25.00 -2.07
C TYR A 128 6.18 -25.55 -3.14
N ASN A 129 6.39 -25.21 -4.42
CA ASN A 129 5.52 -25.56 -5.54
C ASN A 129 4.07 -25.11 -5.35
N VAL A 130 3.88 -23.99 -4.65
CA VAL A 130 2.57 -23.41 -4.35
C VAL A 130 2.65 -21.90 -4.53
N TRP A 131 1.73 -21.35 -5.32
CA TRP A 131 1.54 -19.90 -5.37
C TRP A 131 0.96 -19.36 -4.06
N LEU A 132 1.51 -18.24 -3.58
CA LEU A 132 0.99 -17.58 -2.38
C LEU A 132 -0.48 -17.15 -2.51
N TYR A 133 -0.93 -16.91 -3.75
CA TYR A 133 -2.32 -16.64 -4.10
C TYR A 133 -2.84 -17.73 -5.05
N PRO A 134 -3.90 -18.46 -4.70
CA PRO A 134 -4.39 -19.59 -5.49
C PRO A 134 -4.75 -19.25 -6.93
N ILE A 135 -5.21 -18.01 -7.23
CA ILE A 135 -5.55 -17.55 -8.59
C ILE A 135 -4.51 -17.93 -9.65
N PHE A 136 -3.22 -17.89 -9.31
CA PHE A 136 -2.14 -18.18 -10.25
C PHE A 136 -2.06 -19.65 -10.67
N HIS A 137 -2.74 -20.57 -9.97
CA HIS A 137 -2.92 -21.95 -10.44
C HIS A 137 -4.02 -22.08 -11.50
N TYR A 138 -4.94 -21.12 -11.58
CA TYR A 138 -6.12 -21.19 -12.45
C TYR A 138 -5.99 -20.39 -13.74
N ILE A 139 -4.89 -19.66 -13.92
CA ILE A 139 -4.68 -18.79 -15.07
C ILE A 139 -3.38 -19.13 -15.78
N SER A 140 -3.30 -18.79 -17.07
CA SER A 140 -2.08 -19.02 -17.86
C SER A 140 -0.90 -18.19 -17.34
N PRO A 141 0.36 -18.59 -17.63
CA PRO A 141 1.53 -17.76 -17.35
C PRO A 141 1.44 -16.37 -17.99
N PHE A 142 0.88 -16.27 -19.20
CA PHE A 142 0.66 -14.99 -19.89
C PHE A 142 -0.30 -14.08 -19.11
N SER A 143 -1.40 -14.64 -18.62
CA SER A 143 -2.37 -13.92 -17.77
C SER A 143 -1.73 -13.49 -16.44
N THR A 144 -0.90 -14.34 -15.85
CA THR A 144 -0.15 -14.03 -14.63
C THR A 144 0.77 -12.83 -14.84
N ILE A 145 1.59 -12.83 -15.89
CA ILE A 145 2.47 -11.71 -16.24
C ILE A 145 1.65 -10.45 -16.48
N SER A 146 0.54 -10.55 -17.22
CA SER A 146 -0.32 -9.42 -17.53
C SER A 146 -0.89 -8.77 -16.26
N ILE A 147 -1.43 -9.56 -15.33
CA ILE A 147 -1.97 -9.07 -14.05
C ILE A 147 -0.88 -8.40 -13.22
N LEU A 148 0.32 -9.01 -13.14
CA LEU A 148 1.43 -8.46 -12.36
C LEU A 148 1.94 -7.15 -12.97
N MET A 149 2.03 -7.04 -14.30
CA MET A 149 2.38 -5.79 -14.98
C MET A 149 1.32 -4.70 -14.78
N SER A 150 0.03 -5.05 -14.88
CA SER A 150 -1.06 -4.11 -14.59
C SER A 150 -1.03 -3.63 -13.14
N ALA A 151 -0.76 -4.52 -12.18
CA ALA A 151 -0.61 -4.16 -10.78
C ALA A 151 0.61 -3.25 -10.54
N ALA A 152 1.72 -3.47 -11.24
CA ALA A 152 2.90 -2.61 -11.19
C ALA A 152 2.58 -1.17 -11.64
N VAL A 153 1.91 -1.04 -12.80
CA VAL A 153 1.47 0.26 -13.34
C VAL A 153 0.50 0.93 -12.38
N PHE A 154 -0.47 0.18 -11.85
CA PHE A 154 -1.45 0.71 -10.92
C PHE A 154 -0.78 1.20 -9.61
N MET A 155 0.22 0.49 -9.11
CA MET A 155 0.99 0.92 -7.93
C MET A 155 1.67 2.27 -8.15
N VAL A 156 2.25 2.49 -9.34
CA VAL A 156 2.88 3.79 -9.70
C VAL A 156 1.82 4.89 -9.81
N ILE A 157 0.65 4.60 -10.40
CA ILE A 157 -0.47 5.54 -10.47
C ILE A 157 -0.92 5.95 -9.05
N LEU A 158 -1.08 4.98 -8.14
CA LEU A 158 -1.46 5.23 -6.75
C LEU A 158 -0.42 6.08 -6.00
N SER A 159 0.87 5.84 -6.24
CA SER A 159 1.95 6.65 -5.66
C SER A 159 1.88 8.10 -6.15
N ASN A 160 1.71 8.31 -7.47
CA ASN A 160 1.54 9.64 -8.05
C ASN A 160 0.27 10.33 -7.55
N LEU A 161 -0.83 9.58 -7.39
CA LEU A 161 -2.09 10.08 -6.83
C LEU A 161 -1.90 10.53 -5.38
N ALA A 162 -1.17 9.78 -4.56
CA ALA A 162 -0.87 10.18 -3.18
C ALA A 162 -0.10 11.52 -3.12
N ILE A 163 0.91 11.68 -3.98
CA ILE A 163 1.71 12.92 -4.09
C ILE A 163 0.82 14.09 -4.54
N TYR A 164 -0.01 13.88 -5.57
CA TYR A 164 -0.93 14.89 -6.08
C TYR A 164 -1.96 15.31 -5.02
N THR A 165 -2.59 14.35 -4.35
CA THR A 165 -3.57 14.60 -3.28
C THR A 165 -2.94 15.38 -2.12
N THR A 166 -1.73 15.02 -1.70
CA THR A 166 -0.98 15.76 -0.66
C THR A 166 -0.74 17.21 -1.08
N LYS A 167 -0.32 17.44 -2.33
CA LYS A 167 -0.08 18.78 -2.88
C LYS A 167 -1.36 19.62 -2.88
N VAL A 168 -2.49 19.06 -3.31
CA VAL A 168 -3.78 19.79 -3.42
C VAL A 168 -4.39 20.06 -2.05
N LEU A 169 -4.49 19.04 -1.18
CA LEU A 169 -5.12 19.18 0.14
C LEU A 169 -4.38 20.20 1.02
N HIS A 170 -3.05 20.13 1.09
CA HIS A 170 -2.30 21.00 2.01
C HIS A 170 -1.94 22.36 1.42
N SER A 171 -1.99 22.57 0.10
CA SER A 171 -1.91 23.93 -0.47
C SER A 171 -3.20 24.72 -0.26
N THR A 172 -4.36 24.08 -0.41
CA THR A 172 -5.66 24.72 -0.18
C THR A 172 -5.88 25.08 1.29
N LEU A 173 -5.40 24.26 2.23
CA LEU A 173 -5.42 24.57 3.66
C LEU A 173 -4.58 25.81 4.01
N LEU A 174 -3.44 26.02 3.34
CA LEU A 174 -2.64 27.25 3.52
C LEU A 174 -3.42 28.47 3.02
N LEU A 175 -4.04 28.40 1.84
CA LEU A 175 -4.83 29.51 1.29
C LEU A 175 -6.03 29.88 2.19
N LYS A 176 -6.70 28.90 2.79
CA LYS A 176 -7.78 29.15 3.77
C LYS A 176 -7.27 29.83 5.05
N LYS A 177 -6.07 29.47 5.52
CA LYS A 177 -5.46 30.09 6.70
C LYS A 177 -5.09 31.57 6.44
N TYR A 178 -4.58 31.90 5.25
CA TYR A 178 -4.30 33.29 4.88
C TYR A 178 -5.57 34.14 4.73
N LYS A 179 -6.64 33.60 4.13
CA LYS A 179 -7.91 34.33 4.00
C LYS A 179 -8.63 34.59 5.33
N LYS A 180 -8.34 33.82 6.39
CA LYS A 180 -8.94 34.02 7.73
C LYS A 180 -8.17 35.04 8.58
N ASN A 181 -6.98 35.45 8.13
CA ASN A 181 -6.10 36.38 8.84
C ASN A 181 -6.04 37.77 8.16
N ILE A 182 -6.94 38.04 7.21
CA ILE A 182 -7.24 39.35 6.60
C ILE A 182 -8.70 39.65 6.97
#